data_AF-A0A970N2L9-F1
#
_entry.id   AF-A0A970N2L9-F1
#
_cell.length_a   1.000
_cell.length_b   1.000
_cell.length_c   1.000
_cell.angle_alpha   90.00
_cell.angle_beta   90.00
_cell.angle_gamma   90.00
#
_symmetry.space_group_name_H-M   'P 1'
#
loop_
_entity.id
_entity.type
_entity.pdbx_description
1 polymer ?
#
loop_
_entity_poly.entity_id
_entity_poly.type
_entity_poly.pdbx_seq_one_letter_code
_entity_poly.pdbx_strand_id
1 'polypeptide(L)'
;MKVMSYITFVLFIGSIVFLHFVLRNLVKQEDKNTLDKNDLYYLGGSVLGAGLFSFLTILFLVLSRSWSLNVGEYFLALGGSFFFGLSFAGLYGAFGLNFYKPKLEEHIIKIVRIVMYSLIPVVFLSFILATEGVADYLVYPLANRLSLVSGFVGPFESGVQYAVAFYGILIVGGAILVYFIADHFFYKKFKRHGILDTTFYIAFPSGIVGARLWYCYVLEFDKYKGNFLDVLRIWDGGLAIMGGAILGIIAGVTYMLLKRKYVNIRWAMDVVVPTILIAQAVGRMGNFFNLEVHGKEVLASSWSFLPNIVLNNMVFSSTSGPASPGNIYLPLFLIELIINLSGYFLITFAVGRGLKKYISLGDLSMSYLIWYGLTRAVLEPLRDAHFEYSQSWYSSFLLIGAGVVGIVAFHLYDFYRKKKGLPPRTYDTV
;
A
#
# COMPACT_ATOMS: atom_id res chain seq x y z
N MET A 1 3.81 -30.15 18.52
CA MET A 1 3.92 -29.69 17.11
C MET A 1 3.30 -28.31 16.88
N LYS A 2 2.04 -28.05 17.26
CA LYS A 2 1.47 -26.68 17.21
C LYS A 2 2.34 -25.63 17.93
N VAL A 3 2.81 -25.97 19.14
CA VAL A 3 3.77 -25.14 19.92
C VAL A 3 5.05 -24.83 19.13
N MET A 4 5.57 -25.79 18.35
CA MET A 4 6.77 -25.58 17.54
C MET A 4 6.54 -24.59 16.40
N SER A 5 5.38 -24.65 15.73
CA SER A 5 5.02 -23.66 14.69
C SER A 5 4.94 -22.25 15.26
N TYR A 6 4.37 -22.08 16.46
CA TYR A 6 4.37 -20.78 17.13
C TYR A 6 5.78 -20.32 17.53
N ILE A 7 6.61 -21.21 18.08
CA ILE A 7 8.01 -20.89 18.42
C ILE A 7 8.77 -20.43 17.18
N THR A 8 8.67 -21.13 16.06
CA THR A 8 9.38 -20.76 14.84
C THR A 8 8.83 -19.48 14.21
N PHE A 9 7.53 -19.23 14.33
CA PHE A 9 6.95 -17.95 13.91
C PHE A 9 7.50 -16.78 14.76
N VAL A 10 7.62 -16.98 16.07
CA VAL A 10 8.26 -16.01 16.97
C VAL A 10 9.74 -15.81 16.61
N LEU A 11 10.47 -16.87 16.26
CA LEU A 11 11.87 -16.77 15.81
C LEU A 11 12.00 -16.06 14.44
N PHE A 12 11.04 -16.25 13.54
CA PHE A 12 10.96 -15.49 12.29
C PHE A 12 10.79 -13.99 12.56
N ILE A 13 9.82 -13.61 13.42
CA ILE A 13 9.65 -12.22 13.86
C ILE A 13 10.92 -11.72 14.56
N GLY A 14 11.51 -12.53 15.44
CA GLY A 14 12.75 -12.22 16.15
C GLY A 14 13.91 -11.93 15.19
N SER A 15 14.00 -12.64 14.07
CA SER A 15 15.03 -12.39 13.03
C SER A 15 14.82 -11.05 12.33
N ILE A 16 13.57 -10.69 12.04
CA ILE A 16 13.24 -9.37 11.46
C ILE A 16 13.54 -8.25 12.46
N VAL A 17 13.21 -8.46 13.74
CA VAL A 17 13.49 -7.49 14.81
C VAL A 17 15.00 -7.33 15.03
N PHE A 18 15.75 -8.42 15.03
CA PHE A 18 17.20 -8.39 15.10
C PHE A 18 17.80 -7.64 13.89
N LEU A 19 17.31 -7.92 12.67
CA LEU A 19 17.67 -7.16 11.47
C LEU A 19 17.39 -5.67 11.62
N HIS A 20 16.24 -5.29 12.20
CA HIS A 20 15.92 -3.90 12.48
C HIS A 20 16.92 -3.25 13.45
N PHE A 21 17.33 -3.95 14.51
CA PHE A 21 18.35 -3.43 15.44
C PHE A 21 19.70 -3.23 14.76
N VAL A 22 20.11 -4.18 13.91
CA VAL A 22 21.35 -4.07 13.11
C VAL A 22 21.28 -2.83 12.21
N LEU A 23 20.20 -2.68 11.44
CA LEU A 23 19.97 -1.51 10.59
C LEU A 23 19.97 -0.21 11.38
N ARG A 24 19.28 -0.17 12.53
CA ARG A 24 19.20 1.02 13.38
C ARG A 24 20.59 1.44 13.88
N ASN A 25 21.43 0.48 14.26
CA ASN A 25 22.80 0.76 14.69
C ASN A 25 23.65 1.31 13.54
N LEU A 26 23.53 0.75 12.33
CA LEU A 26 24.20 1.25 11.13
C LEU A 26 23.77 2.66 10.74
N VAL A 27 22.47 2.93 10.80
CA VAL A 27 21.89 4.24 10.48
C VAL A 27 22.37 5.31 11.45
N LYS A 28 22.50 4.98 12.74
CA LYS A 28 23.01 5.92 13.77
C LYS A 28 24.46 6.33 13.56
N GLN A 29 25.30 5.48 12.96
CA GLN A 29 26.71 5.76 12.74
C GLN A 29 26.91 6.63 11.50
N GLU A 30 26.56 7.92 11.55
CA GLU A 30 26.48 8.79 10.36
C GLU A 30 27.76 8.81 9.51
N ASP A 31 28.93 8.81 10.14
CA ASP A 31 30.25 8.92 9.47
C ASP A 31 30.72 7.62 8.81
N LYS A 32 30.11 6.48 9.16
CA LYS A 32 30.46 5.17 8.58
C LYS A 32 29.85 5.05 7.18
N ASN A 33 30.69 5.07 6.15
CA ASN A 33 30.26 4.97 4.75
C ASN A 33 30.50 3.58 4.11
N THR A 34 31.12 2.66 4.85
CA THR A 34 31.39 1.28 4.44
C THR A 34 30.63 0.28 5.30
N LEU A 35 30.39 -0.92 4.77
CA LEU A 35 29.92 -2.06 5.55
C LEU A 35 31.12 -2.95 5.85
N ASP A 36 31.44 -3.12 7.12
CA ASP A 36 32.51 -4.02 7.53
C ASP A 36 32.05 -5.50 7.50
N LYS A 37 32.98 -6.43 7.74
CA LYS A 37 32.66 -7.86 7.74
C LYS A 37 31.58 -8.20 8.78
N ASN A 38 31.61 -7.56 9.95
CA ASN A 38 30.66 -7.84 11.02
C ASN A 38 29.26 -7.35 10.64
N ASP A 39 29.14 -6.17 10.04
CA ASP A 39 27.88 -5.66 9.51
C ASP A 39 27.27 -6.64 8.51
N LEU A 40 28.09 -7.15 7.57
CA LEU A 40 27.66 -8.13 6.58
C LEU A 40 27.25 -9.46 7.22
N TYR A 41 27.96 -9.94 8.24
CA TYR A 41 27.59 -11.13 8.98
C TYR A 41 26.27 -10.95 9.74
N TYR A 42 26.05 -9.82 10.40
CA TYR A 42 24.81 -9.57 11.12
C TYR A 42 23.63 -9.38 10.18
N LEU A 43 23.79 -8.63 9.09
CA LEU A 43 22.76 -8.46 8.07
C LEU A 43 22.42 -9.80 7.40
N GLY A 44 23.44 -10.50 6.89
CA GLY A 44 23.28 -11.78 6.20
C GLY A 44 22.73 -12.87 7.12
N GLY A 45 23.23 -12.97 8.35
CA GLY A 45 22.75 -13.92 9.35
C GLY A 45 21.28 -13.69 9.73
N SER A 46 20.85 -12.44 9.88
CA SER A 46 19.43 -12.12 10.14
C SER A 46 18.52 -12.52 8.97
N VAL A 47 18.97 -12.27 7.74
CA VAL A 47 18.23 -12.61 6.51
C VAL A 47 18.12 -14.12 6.33
N LEU A 48 19.21 -14.87 6.52
CA LEU A 48 19.21 -16.33 6.49
C LEU A 48 18.35 -16.93 7.61
N GLY A 49 18.41 -16.36 8.81
CA GLY A 49 17.56 -16.73 9.93
C GLY A 49 16.08 -16.58 9.58
N ALA A 50 15.68 -15.44 8.99
CA ALA A 50 14.30 -15.22 8.55
C ALA A 50 13.84 -16.26 7.51
N GLY A 51 14.68 -16.61 6.53
CA GLY A 51 14.39 -17.69 5.58
C GLY A 51 14.17 -19.04 6.26
N LEU A 52 15.11 -19.45 7.13
CA LEU A 52 15.05 -20.72 7.86
C LEU A 52 13.82 -20.81 8.76
N PHE A 53 13.52 -19.78 9.55
CA PHE A 53 12.39 -19.82 10.47
C PHE A 53 11.04 -19.69 9.77
N SER A 54 10.98 -19.02 8.61
CA SER A 54 9.79 -19.03 7.76
C SER A 54 9.52 -20.46 7.26
N PHE A 55 10.53 -21.13 6.68
CA PHE A 55 10.46 -22.53 6.29
C PHE A 55 9.97 -23.44 7.42
N LEU A 56 10.60 -23.34 8.60
CA LEU A 56 10.25 -24.18 9.75
C LEU A 56 8.82 -23.91 10.24
N THR A 57 8.34 -22.67 10.11
CA THR A 57 6.96 -22.31 10.50
C THR A 57 5.95 -23.05 9.65
N ILE A 58 6.11 -23.05 8.33
CA ILE A 58 5.21 -23.79 7.43
C ILE A 58 5.39 -25.29 7.59
N LEU A 59 6.62 -25.79 7.76
CA LEU A 59 6.86 -27.21 8.03
C LEU A 59 6.11 -27.68 9.28
N PHE A 60 6.27 -26.99 10.40
CA PHE A 60 5.57 -27.37 11.63
C PHE A 60 4.07 -27.13 11.55
N LEU A 61 3.60 -26.16 10.75
CA LEU A 61 2.18 -25.96 10.50
C LEU A 61 1.58 -27.17 9.77
N VAL A 62 2.15 -27.55 8.63
CA VAL A 62 1.75 -28.69 7.80
C VAL A 62 1.70 -29.96 8.65
N LEU A 63 2.78 -30.23 9.40
CA LEU A 63 2.85 -31.41 10.25
C LEU A 63 1.87 -31.37 11.44
N SER A 64 1.60 -30.18 12.01
CA SER A 64 0.68 -30.04 13.15
C SER A 64 -0.80 -30.15 12.77
N ARG A 65 -1.12 -29.88 11.50
CA ARG A 65 -2.48 -29.95 10.93
C ARG A 65 -2.74 -31.26 10.21
N SER A 66 -1.74 -32.14 10.11
CA SER A 66 -1.82 -33.41 9.39
C SER A 66 -2.28 -33.24 7.94
N TRP A 67 -1.86 -32.15 7.28
CA TRP A 67 -2.17 -31.92 5.86
C TRP A 67 -1.37 -32.89 4.99
N SER A 68 -2.05 -33.57 4.06
CA SER A 68 -1.50 -34.65 3.24
C SER A 68 -1.03 -34.15 1.87
N LEU A 69 0.00 -33.28 1.87
CA LEU A 69 0.48 -32.63 0.66
C LEU A 69 1.15 -33.63 -0.30
N ASN A 70 1.01 -33.41 -1.60
CA ASN A 70 1.82 -34.09 -2.60
C ASN A 70 3.25 -33.51 -2.66
N VAL A 71 4.17 -34.17 -3.38
CA VAL A 71 5.58 -33.76 -3.45
C VAL A 71 5.74 -32.33 -4.02
N GLY A 72 4.91 -31.96 -4.99
CA GLY A 72 4.91 -30.62 -5.57
C GLY A 72 4.45 -29.56 -4.58
N GLU A 73 3.35 -29.81 -3.87
CA GLU A 73 2.80 -28.94 -2.82
C GLU A 73 3.79 -28.74 -1.67
N TYR A 74 4.50 -29.80 -1.25
CA TYR A 74 5.58 -29.66 -0.27
C TYR A 74 6.68 -28.72 -0.76
N PHE A 75 7.12 -28.87 -2.01
CA PHE A 75 8.14 -28.02 -2.60
C PHE A 75 7.68 -26.56 -2.67
N LEU A 76 6.45 -26.33 -3.13
CA LEU A 76 5.84 -25.00 -3.23
C LEU A 76 5.70 -24.36 -1.84
N ALA A 77 5.09 -25.05 -0.88
CA ALA A 77 4.85 -24.54 0.47
C ALA A 77 6.16 -24.23 1.20
N LEU A 78 7.07 -25.21 1.27
CA LEU A 78 8.30 -25.10 2.05
C LEU A 78 9.35 -24.24 1.35
N GLY A 79 9.59 -24.49 0.05
CA GLY A 79 10.52 -23.72 -0.75
C GLY A 79 10.05 -22.27 -0.90
N GLY A 80 8.77 -22.07 -1.22
CA GLY A 80 8.14 -20.75 -1.26
C GLY A 80 8.31 -20.01 0.06
N SER A 81 8.04 -20.66 1.20
CA SER A 81 8.19 -20.04 2.51
C SER A 81 9.65 -19.69 2.84
N PHE A 82 10.61 -20.56 2.51
CA PHE A 82 12.03 -20.27 2.70
C PHE A 82 12.46 -19.02 1.92
N PHE A 83 12.14 -18.98 0.63
CA PHE A 83 12.49 -17.85 -0.22
C PHE A 83 11.69 -16.60 0.14
N PHE A 84 10.47 -16.73 0.66
CA PHE A 84 9.69 -15.62 1.19
C PHE A 84 10.39 -14.99 2.39
N GLY A 85 10.76 -15.77 3.40
CA GLY A 85 11.49 -15.24 4.56
C GLY A 85 12.81 -14.58 4.18
N LEU A 86 13.58 -15.21 3.28
CA LEU A 86 14.85 -14.70 2.79
C LEU A 86 14.68 -13.37 2.02
N SER A 87 13.78 -13.36 1.03
CA SER A 87 13.57 -12.19 0.17
C SER A 87 12.89 -11.05 0.91
N PHE A 88 11.98 -11.33 1.84
CA PHE A 88 11.31 -10.32 2.64
C PHE A 88 12.28 -9.62 3.60
N ALA A 89 13.08 -10.39 4.34
CA ALA A 89 14.10 -9.83 5.21
C ALA A 89 15.20 -9.11 4.40
N GLY A 90 15.61 -9.68 3.27
CA GLY A 90 16.57 -9.05 2.36
C GLY A 90 16.04 -7.72 1.80
N LEU A 91 14.77 -7.67 1.41
CA LEU A 91 14.11 -6.46 0.94
C LEU A 91 14.05 -5.41 2.05
N TYR A 92 13.67 -5.80 3.27
CA TYR A 92 13.64 -4.92 4.43
C TYR A 92 15.04 -4.34 4.75
N GLY A 93 16.06 -5.20 4.73
CA GLY A 93 17.47 -4.83 4.88
C GLY A 93 17.93 -3.82 3.83
N ALA A 94 17.74 -4.16 2.56
CA ALA A 94 18.14 -3.32 1.44
C ALA A 94 17.37 -2.00 1.39
N PHE A 95 16.07 -2.02 1.73
CA PHE A 95 15.24 -0.82 1.87
C PHE A 95 15.80 0.10 2.96
N GLY A 96 16.08 -0.45 4.16
CA GLY A 96 16.66 0.31 5.27
C GLY A 96 17.96 1.00 4.89
N LEU A 97 18.87 0.27 4.24
CA LEU A 97 20.16 0.82 3.79
C LEU A 97 19.98 1.88 2.69
N ASN A 98 19.16 1.63 1.66
CA ASN A 98 18.97 2.57 0.56
C ASN A 98 18.30 3.88 0.99
N PHE A 99 17.33 3.79 1.90
CA PHE A 99 16.55 4.96 2.31
C PHE A 99 17.19 5.72 3.47
N TYR A 100 17.78 5.04 4.47
CA TYR A 100 18.27 5.68 5.69
C TYR A 100 19.79 5.75 5.80
N LYS A 101 20.54 5.07 4.91
CA LYS A 101 21.99 5.20 4.82
C LYS A 101 22.47 5.59 3.40
N PRO A 102 21.98 6.72 2.85
CA PRO A 102 22.31 7.16 1.50
C PRO A 102 23.75 7.67 1.31
N LYS A 103 24.55 7.80 2.39
CA LYS A 103 25.97 8.19 2.34
C LYS A 103 26.94 7.01 2.18
N LEU A 104 26.44 5.77 2.13
CA LEU A 104 27.27 4.60 1.80
C LEU A 104 28.03 4.81 0.49
N GLU A 105 29.17 4.13 0.34
CA GLU A 105 29.94 4.16 -0.91
C GLU A 105 29.07 3.84 -2.13
N GLU A 106 29.33 4.53 -3.24
CA GLU A 106 28.47 4.49 -4.43
C GLU A 106 28.30 3.06 -4.97
N HIS A 107 29.37 2.26 -4.94
CA HIS A 107 29.34 0.88 -5.38
C HIS A 107 28.42 0.01 -4.49
N ILE A 108 28.44 0.22 -3.16
CA ILE A 108 27.59 -0.49 -2.20
C ILE A 108 26.13 -0.10 -2.42
N ILE A 109 25.84 1.20 -2.52
CA ILE A 109 24.46 1.69 -2.75
C ILE A 109 23.89 1.14 -4.06
N LYS A 110 24.72 1.03 -5.11
CA LYS A 110 24.29 0.45 -6.38
C LYS A 110 23.87 -1.01 -6.21
N ILE A 111 24.65 -1.81 -5.50
CA ILE A 111 24.32 -3.21 -5.19
C ILE A 111 23.04 -3.27 -4.34
N VAL A 112 22.95 -2.47 -3.28
CA VAL A 112 21.77 -2.40 -2.40
C VAL A 112 20.50 -2.08 -3.20
N ARG A 113 20.56 -1.15 -4.16
CA ARG A 113 19.43 -0.86 -5.05
C ARG A 113 19.06 -2.01 -5.96
N ILE A 114 20.06 -2.66 -6.58
CA ILE A 114 19.83 -3.85 -7.43
C ILE A 114 19.12 -4.93 -6.62
N VAL A 115 19.63 -5.25 -5.42
CA VAL A 115 19.04 -6.23 -4.51
C VAL A 115 17.63 -5.80 -4.10
N MET A 116 17.42 -4.55 -3.70
CA MET A 116 16.12 -4.04 -3.29
C MET A 116 15.08 -4.21 -4.41
N TYR A 117 15.37 -3.77 -5.63
CA TYR A 117 14.42 -3.87 -6.74
C TYR A 117 14.24 -5.29 -7.26
N SER A 118 15.27 -6.13 -7.23
CA SER A 118 15.15 -7.54 -7.63
C SER A 118 14.37 -8.37 -6.62
N LEU A 119 14.43 -8.03 -5.33
CA LEU A 119 13.71 -8.77 -4.29
C LEU A 119 12.21 -8.47 -4.24
N ILE A 120 11.74 -7.33 -4.75
CA ILE A 120 10.30 -7.00 -4.81
C ILE A 120 9.49 -8.11 -5.52
N PRO A 121 9.78 -8.50 -6.77
CA PRO A 121 9.05 -9.57 -7.43
C PRO A 121 9.30 -10.95 -6.79
N VAL A 122 10.49 -11.17 -6.20
CA VAL A 122 10.81 -12.44 -5.53
C VAL A 122 9.99 -12.63 -4.26
N VAL A 123 9.78 -11.59 -3.47
CA VAL A 123 8.89 -11.64 -2.28
C VAL A 123 7.48 -12.03 -2.70
N PHE A 124 6.95 -11.39 -3.73
CA PHE A 124 5.60 -11.67 -4.20
C PHE A 124 5.47 -13.09 -4.76
N LEU A 125 6.39 -13.51 -5.63
CA LEU A 125 6.39 -14.83 -6.22
C LEU A 125 6.55 -15.92 -5.16
N SER A 126 7.51 -15.78 -4.25
CA SER A 126 7.74 -16.74 -3.18
C SER A 126 6.56 -16.84 -2.20
N PHE A 127 5.88 -15.72 -1.91
CA PHE A 127 4.63 -15.72 -1.14
C PHE A 127 3.51 -16.50 -1.86
N ILE A 128 3.36 -16.29 -3.17
CA ILE A 128 2.40 -17.06 -3.98
C ILE A 128 2.74 -18.54 -3.95
N LEU A 129 3.99 -18.91 -4.21
CA LEU A 129 4.41 -20.31 -4.17
C LEU A 129 4.13 -20.95 -2.79
N ALA A 130 4.44 -20.23 -1.72
CA ALA A 130 4.19 -20.69 -0.36
C ALA A 130 2.70 -20.95 -0.09
N THR A 131 1.85 -20.03 -0.53
CA THR A 131 0.39 -20.13 -0.33
C THR A 131 -0.25 -21.15 -1.27
N GLU A 132 0.24 -21.28 -2.49
CA GLU A 132 -0.22 -22.26 -3.49
C GLU A 132 -0.05 -23.69 -2.97
N GLY A 133 1.11 -24.01 -2.38
CA GLY A 133 1.36 -25.35 -1.83
C GLY A 133 0.47 -25.75 -0.66
N VAL A 134 -0.25 -24.81 -0.05
CA VAL A 134 -1.20 -25.10 1.05
C VAL A 134 -2.63 -24.67 0.72
N ALA A 135 -2.89 -24.20 -0.50
CA ALA A 135 -4.13 -23.48 -0.85
C ALA A 135 -5.38 -24.33 -0.60
N ASP A 136 -5.32 -25.64 -0.93
CA ASP A 136 -6.43 -26.58 -0.77
C ASP A 136 -6.76 -26.92 0.69
N TYR A 137 -5.82 -26.62 1.60
CA TYR A 137 -5.96 -26.89 3.03
C TYR A 137 -6.37 -25.65 3.84
N LEU A 138 -6.45 -24.48 3.18
CA LEU A 138 -6.95 -23.26 3.79
C LEU A 138 -8.48 -23.28 3.88
N VAL A 139 -9.01 -22.59 4.87
CA VAL A 139 -10.46 -22.39 5.02
C VAL A 139 -10.84 -21.13 4.26
N TYR A 140 -11.79 -21.26 3.34
CA TYR A 140 -12.37 -20.16 2.60
C TYR A 140 -13.82 -19.88 3.06
N PRO A 141 -14.24 -18.61 3.07
CA PRO A 141 -13.42 -17.43 2.78
C PRO A 141 -12.32 -17.19 3.84
N LEU A 142 -11.23 -16.57 3.40
CA LEU A 142 -10.09 -16.28 4.25
C LEU A 142 -10.49 -15.37 5.41
N ALA A 143 -9.81 -15.51 6.54
CA ALA A 143 -9.98 -14.61 7.67
C ALA A 143 -9.73 -13.16 7.25
N ASN A 144 -10.61 -12.25 7.68
CA ASN A 144 -10.50 -10.82 7.38
C ASN A 144 -10.10 -9.99 8.59
N ARG A 145 -10.11 -10.60 9.78
CA ARG A 145 -9.89 -9.96 11.08
C ARG A 145 -9.03 -10.82 11.98
N LEU A 146 -8.28 -10.16 12.87
CA LEU A 146 -7.57 -10.77 13.98
C LEU A 146 -8.21 -10.32 15.30
N SER A 147 -8.88 -11.23 15.99
CA SER A 147 -9.36 -11.05 17.36
C SER A 147 -8.26 -11.34 18.36
N LEU A 148 -8.16 -10.49 19.39
CA LEU A 148 -7.26 -10.72 20.52
C LEU A 148 -7.65 -11.94 21.38
N VAL A 149 -8.89 -12.44 21.23
CA VAL A 149 -9.42 -13.57 22.03
C VAL A 149 -9.49 -14.85 21.20
N SER A 150 -10.10 -14.77 20.01
CA SER A 150 -10.36 -15.95 19.17
C SER A 150 -9.34 -16.16 18.05
N GLY A 151 -8.37 -15.26 17.86
CA GLY A 151 -7.37 -15.36 16.80
C GLY A 151 -7.93 -14.94 15.45
N PHE A 152 -7.68 -15.72 14.39
CA PHE A 152 -8.15 -15.41 13.04
C PHE A 152 -9.65 -15.63 12.93
N VAL A 153 -10.37 -14.63 12.41
CA VAL A 153 -11.84 -14.59 12.35
C VAL A 153 -12.29 -14.41 10.90
N GLY A 154 -13.27 -15.21 10.50
CA GLY A 154 -13.88 -15.16 9.18
C GLY A 154 -14.75 -13.90 8.93
N PRO A 155 -14.98 -13.54 7.66
CA PRO A 155 -15.80 -12.38 7.30
C PRO A 155 -17.27 -12.51 7.70
N PHE A 156 -17.80 -13.74 7.79
CA PHE A 156 -19.20 -14.01 8.14
C PHE A 156 -19.45 -14.24 9.64
N GLU A 157 -18.40 -14.18 10.47
CA GLU A 157 -18.55 -14.31 11.93
C GLU A 157 -19.01 -13.00 12.57
N SER A 158 -20.13 -13.06 13.30
CA SER A 158 -20.73 -11.93 14.03
C SER A 158 -20.41 -11.95 15.52
N GLY A 159 -20.49 -10.80 16.20
CA GLY A 159 -20.35 -10.71 17.66
C GLY A 159 -18.92 -10.77 18.19
N VAL A 160 -17.92 -10.66 17.31
CA VAL A 160 -16.51 -10.69 17.68
C VAL A 160 -16.08 -9.36 18.29
N GLN A 161 -15.63 -9.40 19.54
CA GLN A 161 -15.09 -8.23 20.24
C GLN A 161 -13.58 -8.10 20.01
N TYR A 162 -13.08 -6.86 20.06
CA TYR A 162 -11.65 -6.52 19.99
C TYR A 162 -10.93 -7.14 18.79
N ALA A 163 -11.53 -7.03 17.61
CA ALA A 163 -10.97 -7.49 16.36
C ALA A 163 -10.37 -6.36 15.53
N VAL A 164 -9.16 -6.58 15.02
CA VAL A 164 -8.49 -5.68 14.08
C VAL A 164 -8.68 -6.22 12.67
N ALA A 165 -9.30 -5.44 11.80
CA ALA A 165 -9.49 -5.80 10.40
C ALA A 165 -8.19 -5.65 9.60
N PHE A 166 -7.90 -6.64 8.75
CA PHE A 166 -6.77 -6.58 7.81
C PHE A 166 -6.89 -5.39 6.87
N TYR A 167 -8.13 -5.01 6.51
CA TYR A 167 -8.41 -3.78 5.77
C TYR A 167 -7.77 -2.54 6.39
N GLY A 168 -7.94 -2.36 7.71
CA GLY A 168 -7.35 -1.23 8.43
C GLY A 168 -5.82 -1.28 8.48
N ILE A 169 -5.26 -2.48 8.70
CA ILE A 169 -3.80 -2.69 8.68
C ILE A 169 -3.22 -2.32 7.31
N LEU A 170 -3.87 -2.74 6.22
CA LEU A 170 -3.41 -2.49 4.86
C LEU A 170 -3.54 -1.01 4.47
N ILE A 171 -4.61 -0.32 4.87
CA ILE A 171 -4.74 1.13 4.63
C ILE A 171 -3.64 1.91 5.37
N VAL A 172 -3.44 1.65 6.65
CA VAL A 172 -2.41 2.34 7.45
C VAL A 172 -1.02 2.00 6.92
N GLY A 173 -0.76 0.72 6.62
CA GLY A 173 0.48 0.26 6.02
C GLY A 173 0.76 0.94 4.67
N GLY A 174 -0.26 1.05 3.81
CA GLY A 174 -0.19 1.77 2.55
C GLY A 174 0.15 3.25 2.73
N ALA A 175 -0.49 3.93 3.70
CA ALA A 175 -0.21 5.33 4.03
C ALA A 175 1.24 5.54 4.51
N ILE A 176 1.74 4.65 5.37
CA ILE A 176 3.13 4.69 5.86
C ILE A 176 4.12 4.41 4.72
N LEU A 177 3.83 3.44 3.85
CA LEU A 177 4.65 3.11 2.69
C LEU A 177 4.84 4.33 1.78
N VAL A 178 3.74 4.99 1.40
CA VAL A 178 3.80 6.14 0.48
C VAL A 178 4.45 7.36 1.12
N TYR A 179 4.33 7.51 2.44
CA TYR A 179 5.05 8.50 3.21
C TYR A 179 6.57 8.31 3.08
N PHE A 180 7.10 7.09 3.27
CA PHE A 180 8.54 6.84 3.14
C PHE A 180 9.04 7.03 1.71
N ILE A 181 8.23 6.65 0.71
CA ILE A 181 8.54 6.91 -0.70
C ILE A 181 8.64 8.42 -0.95
N ALA A 182 7.66 9.21 -0.48
CA ALA A 182 7.67 10.66 -0.64
C ALA A 182 8.84 11.31 0.11
N ASP A 183 9.10 10.92 1.37
CA ASP A 183 10.20 11.45 2.17
C ASP A 183 11.57 11.22 1.50
N HIS A 184 11.76 10.11 0.79
CA HIS A 184 12.97 9.87 0.00
C HIS A 184 13.15 10.83 -1.18
N PHE A 185 12.08 11.20 -1.88
CA PHE A 185 12.14 12.23 -2.92
C PHE A 185 12.46 13.60 -2.32
N PHE A 186 11.93 13.90 -1.14
CA PHE A 186 12.30 15.08 -0.36
C PHE A 186 13.77 15.05 0.06
N TYR A 187 14.28 13.91 0.53
CA TYR A 187 15.70 13.75 0.84
C TYR A 187 16.58 13.98 -0.39
N LYS A 188 16.20 13.46 -1.58
CA LYS A 188 16.99 13.68 -2.80
C LYS A 188 17.16 15.16 -3.13
N LYS A 189 16.12 15.97 -2.90
CA LYS A 189 16.14 17.42 -3.15
C LYS A 189 16.80 18.20 -2.01
N PHE A 190 16.38 17.99 -0.77
CA PHE A 190 16.77 18.80 0.39
C PHE A 190 17.87 18.19 1.26
N LYS A 191 18.36 17.00 0.91
CA LYS A 191 19.39 16.22 1.65
C LYS A 191 19.05 15.95 3.12
N ARG A 192 17.77 15.97 3.45
CA ARG A 192 17.26 15.78 4.81
C ARG A 192 15.95 15.00 4.80
N HIS A 193 15.92 13.90 5.55
CA HIS A 193 14.71 13.18 5.91
C HIS A 193 13.96 13.93 7.00
N GLY A 194 12.66 13.71 7.15
CA GLY A 194 11.93 14.32 8.25
C GLY A 194 11.05 15.52 7.85
N ILE A 195 11.10 15.92 6.57
CA ILE A 195 10.48 17.18 6.13
C ILE A 195 8.95 17.07 6.14
N LEU A 196 8.44 15.87 5.84
CA LEU A 196 7.01 15.56 5.76
C LEU A 196 6.41 15.08 7.08
N ASP A 197 7.19 14.76 8.10
CA ASP A 197 6.75 14.12 9.35
C ASP A 197 5.62 14.89 10.02
N THR A 198 5.86 16.17 10.30
CA THR A 198 4.86 17.03 10.93
C THR A 198 3.66 17.25 10.01
N THR A 199 3.87 17.30 8.69
CA THR A 199 2.76 17.38 7.74
C THR A 199 1.89 16.12 7.81
N PHE A 200 2.50 14.94 7.88
CA PHE A 200 1.80 13.66 7.99
C PHE A 200 1.06 13.54 9.34
N TYR A 201 1.70 13.90 10.45
CA TYR A 201 1.08 13.89 11.78
C TYR A 201 -0.07 14.88 11.94
N ILE A 202 -0.17 15.89 11.08
CA ILE A 202 -1.32 16.79 11.02
C ILE A 202 -2.36 16.24 10.04
N ALA A 203 -1.96 15.95 8.80
CA ALA A 203 -2.88 15.57 7.73
C ALA A 203 -3.60 14.24 8.00
N PHE A 204 -2.90 13.23 8.52
CA PHE A 204 -3.47 11.90 8.71
C PHE A 204 -4.56 11.88 9.79
N PRO A 205 -4.35 12.41 11.02
CA PRO A 205 -5.44 12.54 12.00
C PRO A 205 -6.56 13.47 11.54
N SER A 206 -6.24 14.60 10.88
CA SER A 206 -7.27 15.47 10.29
C SER A 206 -8.11 14.73 9.24
N GLY A 207 -7.52 13.81 8.48
CA GLY A 207 -8.25 12.96 7.55
C GLY A 207 -9.22 12.00 8.25
N ILE A 208 -8.82 11.40 9.38
CA ILE A 208 -9.74 10.55 10.16
C ILE A 208 -10.93 11.36 10.67
N VAL A 209 -10.68 12.56 11.21
CA VAL A 209 -11.73 13.48 11.66
C VAL A 209 -12.65 13.87 10.49
N GLY A 210 -12.08 14.24 9.35
CA GLY A 210 -12.85 14.61 8.17
C GLY A 210 -13.71 13.47 7.63
N ALA A 211 -13.17 12.25 7.62
CA ALA A 211 -13.90 11.07 7.18
C ALA A 211 -15.10 10.77 8.07
N ARG A 212 -14.95 10.96 9.38
CA ARG A 212 -16.05 10.80 10.34
C ARG A 212 -17.10 11.88 10.19
N LEU A 213 -16.68 13.15 10.11
CA LEU A 213 -17.60 14.28 9.94
C LEU A 213 -18.41 14.13 8.66
N TRP A 214 -17.77 13.75 7.55
CA TRP A 214 -18.47 13.55 6.29
C TRP A 214 -19.50 12.42 6.38
N TYR A 215 -19.14 11.30 6.99
CA TYR A 215 -20.09 10.20 7.20
C TYR A 215 -21.31 10.66 8.02
N CYS A 216 -21.08 11.29 9.17
CA CYS A 216 -22.16 11.69 10.07
C CYS A 216 -23.03 12.83 9.53
N TYR A 217 -22.45 13.83 8.87
CA TYR A 217 -23.19 15.04 8.45
C TYR A 217 -23.66 15.03 7.00
N VAL A 218 -22.99 14.30 6.12
CA VAL A 218 -23.33 14.27 4.68
C VAL A 218 -24.09 13.01 4.31
N LEU A 219 -23.72 11.85 4.87
CA LEU A 219 -24.34 10.57 4.51
C LEU A 219 -25.45 10.16 5.47
N GLU A 220 -25.25 10.33 6.77
CA GLU A 220 -26.12 9.78 7.83
C GLU A 220 -26.69 10.86 8.76
N PHE A 221 -26.99 12.05 8.23
CA PHE A 221 -27.40 13.20 9.05
C PHE A 221 -28.55 12.89 10.02
N ASP A 222 -29.59 12.21 9.54
CA ASP A 222 -30.77 11.88 10.34
C ASP A 222 -30.46 10.97 11.53
N LYS A 223 -29.42 10.13 11.43
CA LYS A 223 -28.98 9.24 12.51
C LYS A 223 -28.23 10.00 13.61
N TYR A 224 -27.48 11.04 13.25
CA TYR A 224 -26.58 11.75 14.18
C TYR A 224 -27.11 13.10 14.68
N LYS A 225 -28.21 13.63 14.11
CA LYS A 225 -28.79 14.93 14.51
C LYS A 225 -29.25 15.01 15.98
N GLY A 226 -29.54 13.87 16.63
CA GLY A 226 -30.08 13.82 17.99
C GLY A 226 -29.04 13.81 19.11
N ASN A 227 -27.77 13.49 18.83
CA ASN A 227 -26.72 13.40 19.84
C ASN A 227 -25.32 13.59 19.23
N PHE A 228 -24.72 14.76 19.44
CA PHE A 228 -23.41 15.11 18.89
C PHE A 228 -22.28 14.19 19.39
N LEU A 229 -22.39 13.62 20.59
CA LEU A 229 -21.36 12.73 21.15
C LEU A 229 -21.20 11.44 20.33
N ASP A 230 -22.25 10.99 19.62
CA ASP A 230 -22.17 9.79 18.78
C ASP A 230 -21.25 9.99 17.56
N VAL A 231 -20.98 11.24 17.16
CA VAL A 231 -19.99 11.56 16.12
C VAL A 231 -18.58 11.15 16.56
N LEU A 232 -18.26 11.17 17.87
CA LEU A 232 -16.95 10.79 18.38
C LEU A 232 -16.73 9.27 18.41
N ARG A 233 -17.80 8.47 18.29
CA ARG A 233 -17.76 7.01 18.36
C ARG A 233 -17.25 6.39 17.07
N ILE A 234 -15.99 6.64 16.74
CA ILE A 234 -15.33 6.14 15.52
C ILE A 234 -15.24 4.60 15.48
N TRP A 235 -15.33 3.94 16.63
CA TRP A 235 -15.33 2.49 16.76
C TRP A 235 -16.63 1.82 16.31
N ASP A 236 -17.72 2.58 16.17
CA ASP A 236 -18.98 2.06 15.59
C ASP A 236 -18.90 1.90 14.05
N GLY A 237 -17.73 2.17 13.45
CA GLY A 237 -17.56 2.25 12.00
C GLY A 237 -18.13 3.54 11.42
N GLY A 238 -18.22 3.65 10.10
CA GLY A 238 -18.75 4.85 9.42
C GLY A 238 -17.70 5.93 9.23
N LEU A 239 -16.82 5.72 8.24
CA LEU A 239 -15.81 6.67 7.78
C LEU A 239 -15.93 6.81 6.26
N ALA A 240 -16.13 8.03 5.77
CA ALA A 240 -16.24 8.32 4.36
C ALA A 240 -14.91 8.88 3.82
N ILE A 241 -14.27 8.19 2.89
CA ILE A 241 -12.93 8.55 2.40
C ILE A 241 -12.86 9.96 1.79
N MET A 242 -13.97 10.45 1.20
CA MET A 242 -14.06 11.79 0.61
C MET A 242 -13.82 12.89 1.64
N GLY A 243 -14.46 12.79 2.82
CA GLY A 243 -14.25 13.72 3.91
C GLY A 243 -12.82 13.72 4.43
N GLY A 244 -12.22 12.52 4.50
CA GLY A 244 -10.85 12.39 4.94
C GLY A 244 -9.83 12.95 3.97
N ALA A 245 -10.04 12.75 2.67
CA ALA A 245 -9.23 13.36 1.63
C ALA A 245 -9.30 14.90 1.72
N ILE A 246 -10.50 15.48 1.81
CA ILE A 246 -10.68 16.93 1.86
C ILE A 246 -9.99 17.54 3.08
N LEU A 247 -10.32 17.07 4.29
CA LEU A 247 -9.80 17.68 5.51
C LEU A 247 -8.29 17.40 5.69
N GLY A 248 -7.83 16.21 5.31
CA GLY A 248 -6.40 15.87 5.32
C GLY A 248 -5.58 16.73 4.37
N ILE A 249 -6.06 16.93 3.12
CA ILE A 249 -5.40 17.81 2.14
C ILE A 249 -5.36 19.26 2.65
N ILE A 250 -6.50 19.79 3.13
CA ILE A 250 -6.56 21.16 3.64
C ILE A 250 -5.57 21.35 4.78
N ALA A 251 -5.57 20.45 5.77
CA ALA A 251 -4.68 20.55 6.93
C ALA A 251 -3.19 20.45 6.53
N GLY A 252 -2.84 19.47 5.69
CA GLY A 252 -1.47 19.26 5.22
C GLY A 252 -0.93 20.43 4.38
N VAL A 253 -1.71 20.89 3.39
CA VAL A 253 -1.34 22.02 2.53
C VAL A 253 -1.22 23.30 3.35
N THR A 254 -2.17 23.57 4.26
CA THR A 254 -2.13 24.75 5.13
C THR A 254 -0.87 24.74 6.00
N TYR A 255 -0.56 23.61 6.63
CA TYR A 255 0.67 23.49 7.42
C TYR A 255 1.91 23.77 6.58
N MET A 256 2.00 23.20 5.38
CA MET A 256 3.14 23.43 4.50
C MET A 256 3.28 24.89 4.07
N LEU A 257 2.19 25.54 3.70
CA LEU A 257 2.20 26.96 3.30
C LEU A 257 2.63 27.88 4.44
N LEU A 258 2.26 27.55 5.69
CA LEU A 258 2.60 28.37 6.86
C LEU A 258 4.00 28.09 7.42
N LYS A 259 4.40 26.81 7.50
CA LYS A 259 5.58 26.35 8.26
C LYS A 259 6.69 25.76 7.39
N ARG A 260 6.44 25.52 6.10
CA ARG A 260 7.40 24.97 5.13
C ARG A 260 7.49 25.84 3.88
N LYS A 261 7.53 27.16 4.07
CA LYS A 261 7.61 28.13 2.95
C LYS A 261 8.74 27.82 1.97
N TYR A 262 9.86 27.23 2.42
CA TYR A 262 10.98 26.83 1.57
C TYR A 262 10.68 25.66 0.59
N VAL A 263 9.54 25.00 0.72
CA VAL A 263 9.10 23.92 -0.15
C VAL A 263 8.06 24.47 -1.13
N ASN A 264 8.31 24.31 -2.43
CA ASN A 264 7.32 24.62 -3.45
C ASN A 264 6.15 23.62 -3.36
N ILE A 265 4.96 24.10 -3.06
CA ILE A 265 3.77 23.26 -2.89
C ILE A 265 3.42 22.47 -4.14
N ARG A 266 3.57 23.05 -5.34
CA ARG A 266 3.28 22.35 -6.61
C ARG A 266 4.22 21.18 -6.83
N TRP A 267 5.50 21.39 -6.53
CA TRP A 267 6.50 20.32 -6.56
C TRP A 267 6.21 19.24 -5.52
N ALA A 268 5.83 19.63 -4.31
CA ALA A 268 5.48 18.66 -3.26
C ALA A 268 4.25 17.84 -3.65
N MET A 269 3.24 18.46 -4.24
CA MET A 269 2.08 17.74 -4.79
C MET A 269 2.52 16.74 -5.85
N ASP A 270 3.42 17.11 -6.77
CA ASP A 270 3.91 16.19 -7.81
C ASP A 270 4.70 15.00 -7.26
N VAL A 271 5.22 15.12 -6.05
CA VAL A 271 5.89 14.03 -5.34
C VAL A 271 4.89 13.18 -4.54
N VAL A 272 3.95 13.80 -3.84
CA VAL A 272 3.06 13.11 -2.88
C VAL A 272 1.80 12.55 -3.54
N VAL A 273 1.20 13.26 -4.50
CA VAL A 273 -0.09 12.87 -5.08
C VAL A 273 0.02 11.57 -5.90
N PRO A 274 1.02 11.37 -6.78
CA PRO A 274 1.13 10.12 -7.53
C PRO A 274 1.33 8.89 -6.64
N THR A 275 2.00 9.03 -5.49
CA THR A 275 2.24 7.89 -4.59
C THR A 275 0.94 7.37 -3.98
N ILE A 276 -0.15 8.16 -3.94
CA ILE A 276 -1.48 7.71 -3.49
C ILE A 276 -1.94 6.46 -4.25
N LEU A 277 -1.58 6.30 -5.53
CA LEU A 277 -1.91 5.10 -6.30
C LEU A 277 -1.30 3.83 -5.68
N ILE A 278 -0.11 3.92 -5.09
CA ILE A 278 0.49 2.78 -4.37
C ILE A 278 -0.33 2.47 -3.11
N ALA A 279 -0.73 3.48 -2.34
CA ALA A 279 -1.58 3.27 -1.16
C ALA A 279 -2.94 2.67 -1.55
N GLN A 280 -3.53 3.11 -2.68
CA GLN A 280 -4.75 2.52 -3.22
C GLN A 280 -4.55 1.06 -3.65
N ALA A 281 -3.44 0.75 -4.33
CA ALA A 281 -3.09 -0.62 -4.70
C ALA A 281 -3.00 -1.54 -3.48
N VAL A 282 -2.34 -1.10 -2.41
CA VAL A 282 -2.27 -1.84 -1.13
C VAL A 282 -3.66 -1.96 -0.48
N GLY A 283 -4.44 -0.87 -0.46
CA GLY A 283 -5.80 -0.86 0.08
C GLY A 283 -6.75 -1.84 -0.62
N ARG A 284 -6.57 -2.09 -1.93
CA ARG A 284 -7.37 -3.07 -2.69
C ARG A 284 -7.20 -4.49 -2.18
N MET A 285 -6.03 -4.85 -1.65
CA MET A 285 -5.85 -6.14 -0.98
C MET A 285 -6.75 -6.28 0.25
N GLY A 286 -7.13 -5.16 0.89
CA GLY A 286 -8.10 -5.17 1.97
C GLY A 286 -9.48 -5.57 1.48
N ASN A 287 -9.92 -5.07 0.31
CA ASN A 287 -11.21 -5.44 -0.26
C ASN A 287 -11.29 -6.94 -0.57
N PHE A 288 -10.16 -7.54 -0.99
CA PHE A 288 -10.05 -8.99 -1.17
C PHE A 288 -10.32 -9.79 0.13
N PHE A 289 -9.75 -9.38 1.26
CA PHE A 289 -10.05 -10.03 2.55
C PHE A 289 -11.48 -9.77 3.02
N ASN A 290 -12.02 -8.57 2.77
CA ASN A 290 -13.40 -8.23 3.12
C ASN A 290 -14.45 -8.83 2.20
N LEU A 291 -14.06 -9.42 1.06
CA LEU A 291 -14.97 -9.91 0.02
C LEU A 291 -15.93 -8.83 -0.48
N GLU A 292 -15.44 -7.60 -0.65
CA GLU A 292 -16.23 -6.45 -1.09
C GLU A 292 -15.68 -5.86 -2.38
N VAL A 293 -16.51 -5.12 -3.12
CA VAL A 293 -16.09 -4.38 -4.33
C VAL A 293 -15.46 -5.29 -5.40
N HIS A 294 -16.08 -6.44 -5.63
CA HIS A 294 -15.77 -7.32 -6.76
C HIS A 294 -16.66 -6.99 -7.97
N GLY A 295 -16.33 -7.56 -9.13
CA GLY A 295 -17.16 -7.44 -10.32
C GLY A 295 -18.23 -8.51 -10.39
N LYS A 296 -18.89 -8.59 -11.55
CA LYS A 296 -19.91 -9.59 -11.87
C LYS A 296 -19.34 -11.00 -11.85
N GLU A 297 -20.21 -12.00 -11.71
CA GLU A 297 -19.81 -13.41 -11.84
C GLU A 297 -19.23 -13.70 -13.22
N VAL A 298 -18.13 -14.45 -13.25
CA VAL A 298 -17.43 -14.91 -14.45
C VAL A 298 -17.01 -16.36 -14.28
N LEU A 299 -16.82 -17.08 -15.40
CA LEU A 299 -16.36 -18.47 -15.38
C LEU A 299 -14.96 -18.57 -14.76
N ALA A 300 -14.80 -19.44 -13.76
CA ALA A 300 -13.52 -19.64 -13.06
C ALA A 300 -12.42 -20.12 -14.01
N SER A 301 -12.76 -20.92 -15.03
CA SER A 301 -11.84 -21.43 -16.03
C SER A 301 -11.14 -20.34 -16.84
N SER A 302 -11.75 -19.16 -17.01
CA SER A 302 -11.13 -18.03 -17.71
C SER A 302 -10.02 -17.36 -16.89
N TRP A 303 -9.93 -17.68 -15.60
CA TRP A 303 -9.01 -17.09 -14.63
C TRP A 303 -8.09 -18.13 -13.99
N SER A 304 -8.01 -19.35 -14.53
CA SER A 304 -7.23 -20.47 -13.97
C SER A 304 -5.71 -20.22 -13.90
N PHE A 305 -5.22 -19.12 -14.47
CA PHE A 305 -3.83 -18.68 -14.34
C PHE A 305 -3.56 -17.97 -13.01
N LEU A 306 -4.61 -17.58 -12.26
CA LEU A 306 -4.48 -16.98 -10.94
C LEU A 306 -4.16 -18.05 -9.88
N PRO A 307 -3.45 -17.68 -8.80
CA PRO A 307 -3.22 -18.58 -7.68
C PRO A 307 -4.53 -19.10 -7.07
N ASN A 308 -4.52 -20.34 -6.60
CA ASN A 308 -5.70 -20.99 -6.03
C ASN A 308 -6.24 -20.25 -4.80
N ILE A 309 -5.36 -19.62 -4.00
CA ILE A 309 -5.78 -18.76 -2.88
C ILE A 309 -6.68 -17.60 -3.32
N VAL A 310 -6.46 -17.05 -4.52
CA VAL A 310 -7.30 -16.00 -5.07
C VAL A 310 -8.60 -16.60 -5.61
N LEU A 311 -8.51 -17.65 -6.42
CA LEU A 311 -9.67 -18.29 -7.03
C LEU A 311 -10.67 -18.78 -5.98
N ASN A 312 -10.20 -19.53 -4.98
CA ASN A 312 -11.03 -20.11 -3.94
C ASN A 312 -11.67 -19.05 -3.04
N ASN A 313 -10.99 -17.91 -2.82
CA ASN A 313 -11.55 -16.82 -2.02
C ASN A 313 -12.57 -15.99 -2.81
N MET A 314 -12.37 -15.84 -4.13
CA MET A 314 -13.26 -15.07 -5.02
C MET A 314 -14.57 -15.79 -5.38
N VAL A 315 -14.80 -17.01 -4.86
CA VAL A 315 -16.12 -17.66 -4.90
C VAL A 315 -17.11 -16.96 -3.97
N PHE A 316 -16.64 -16.20 -2.97
CA PHE A 316 -17.50 -15.59 -1.95
C PHE A 316 -17.63 -14.07 -2.10
N SER A 317 -18.82 -13.57 -1.82
CA SER A 317 -19.13 -12.14 -1.67
C SER A 317 -19.72 -11.85 -0.30
N SER A 318 -19.30 -10.73 0.31
CA SER A 318 -19.91 -10.19 1.53
C SER A 318 -21.34 -9.71 1.34
N THR A 319 -21.75 -9.39 0.10
CA THR A 319 -23.05 -8.79 -0.22
C THR A 319 -23.96 -9.77 -0.96
N SER A 320 -23.41 -10.49 -1.94
CA SER A 320 -24.16 -11.38 -2.84
C SER A 320 -24.08 -12.86 -2.43
N GLY A 321 -23.27 -13.21 -1.43
CA GLY A 321 -23.08 -14.60 -0.99
C GLY A 321 -22.17 -15.42 -1.92
N PRO A 322 -22.27 -16.77 -1.90
CA PRO A 322 -21.46 -17.63 -2.77
C PRO A 322 -21.86 -17.50 -4.24
N ALA A 323 -20.88 -17.52 -5.14
CA ALA A 323 -21.08 -17.52 -6.58
C ALA A 323 -21.71 -18.83 -7.08
N SER A 324 -22.29 -18.79 -8.28
CA SER A 324 -22.83 -19.98 -8.95
C SER A 324 -21.75 -21.07 -9.13
N PRO A 325 -22.11 -22.37 -9.11
CA PRO A 325 -21.14 -23.45 -9.28
C PRO A 325 -20.30 -23.29 -10.57
N GLY A 326 -18.97 -23.29 -10.41
CA GLY A 326 -18.03 -23.08 -11.52
C GLY A 326 -17.71 -21.61 -11.85
N ASN A 327 -18.35 -20.67 -11.16
CA ASN A 327 -18.08 -19.24 -11.30
C ASN A 327 -17.26 -18.70 -10.11
N ILE A 328 -16.61 -17.57 -10.36
CA ILE A 328 -16.02 -16.68 -9.35
C ILE A 328 -16.51 -15.26 -9.60
N TYR A 329 -16.47 -14.40 -8.60
CA TYR A 329 -16.62 -12.97 -8.83
C TYR A 329 -15.36 -12.41 -9.51
N LEU A 330 -15.54 -11.52 -10.49
CA LEU A 330 -14.42 -10.90 -11.19
C LEU A 330 -13.49 -10.20 -10.19
N PRO A 331 -12.17 -10.52 -10.16
CA PRO A 331 -11.22 -10.01 -9.18
C PRO A 331 -10.80 -8.57 -9.46
N LEU A 332 -11.76 -7.65 -9.35
CA LEU A 332 -11.53 -6.20 -9.54
C LEU A 332 -10.47 -5.65 -8.60
N PHE A 333 -10.30 -6.22 -7.40
CA PHE A 333 -9.23 -5.82 -6.49
C PHE A 333 -7.85 -5.94 -7.16
N LEU A 334 -7.61 -7.02 -7.91
CA LEU A 334 -6.32 -7.30 -8.56
C LEU A 334 -6.15 -6.43 -9.80
N ILE A 335 -7.22 -6.29 -10.59
CA ILE A 335 -7.24 -5.42 -11.78
C ILE A 335 -6.94 -3.96 -11.35
N GLU A 336 -7.64 -3.45 -10.33
CA GLU A 336 -7.40 -2.12 -9.77
C GLU A 336 -6.00 -1.97 -9.18
N LEU A 337 -5.49 -2.99 -8.49
CA LEU A 337 -4.14 -2.99 -7.94
C LEU A 337 -3.11 -2.80 -9.05
N ILE A 338 -3.21 -3.56 -10.16
CA ILE A 338 -2.29 -3.48 -11.30
C ILE A 338 -2.40 -2.12 -12.00
N ILE A 339 -3.62 -1.63 -12.24
CA ILE A 339 -3.85 -0.32 -12.88
C ILE A 339 -3.27 0.81 -12.03
N ASN A 340 -3.45 0.77 -10.72
CA ASN A 340 -2.91 1.79 -9.82
C ASN A 340 -1.38 1.77 -9.78
N LEU A 341 -0.76 0.59 -9.65
CA LEU A 341 0.70 0.49 -9.71
C LEU A 341 1.26 0.97 -11.05
N SER A 342 0.63 0.55 -12.16
CA SER A 342 1.02 0.99 -13.51
C SER A 342 0.89 2.50 -13.67
N GLY A 343 -0.18 3.10 -13.16
CA GLY A 343 -0.39 4.53 -13.14
C GLY A 343 0.69 5.29 -12.38
N TYR A 344 1.10 4.79 -11.20
CA TYR A 344 2.20 5.39 -10.45
C TYR A 344 3.49 5.41 -11.27
N PHE A 345 3.85 4.28 -11.89
CA PHE A 345 5.08 4.19 -12.67
C PHE A 345 5.02 5.07 -13.93
N LEU A 346 3.89 5.09 -14.62
CA LEU A 346 3.66 5.92 -15.80
C LEU A 346 3.77 7.41 -15.46
N ILE A 347 3.08 7.87 -14.42
CA ILE A 347 3.10 9.29 -14.02
C ILE A 347 4.49 9.68 -13.51
N THR A 348 5.07 8.91 -12.59
CA THR A 348 6.31 9.29 -11.91
C THR A 348 7.54 9.19 -12.81
N PHE A 349 7.61 8.15 -13.65
CA PHE A 349 8.80 7.89 -14.47
C PHE A 349 8.59 8.24 -15.94
N ALA A 350 7.51 7.78 -16.59
CA ALA A 350 7.32 8.07 -18.01
C ALA A 350 7.01 9.57 -18.24
N VAL A 351 6.04 10.13 -17.50
CA VAL A 351 5.73 11.57 -17.57
C VAL A 351 6.80 12.38 -16.83
N GLY A 352 7.02 12.08 -15.54
CA GLY A 352 7.91 12.87 -14.68
C GLY A 352 9.38 12.92 -15.12
N ARG A 353 9.93 11.84 -15.67
CA ARG A 353 11.33 11.81 -16.17
C ARG A 353 11.41 11.85 -17.69
N GLY A 354 10.57 11.10 -18.39
CA GLY A 354 10.60 11.03 -19.85
C GLY A 354 10.18 12.33 -20.52
N LEU A 355 9.19 13.04 -19.97
CA LEU A 355 8.69 14.31 -20.49
C LEU A 355 9.15 15.53 -19.71
N LYS A 356 10.24 15.42 -18.93
CA LYS A 356 10.73 16.47 -18.02
C LYS A 356 10.87 17.86 -18.67
N LYS A 357 11.13 17.93 -19.98
CA LYS A 357 11.26 19.20 -20.73
C LYS A 357 9.94 19.92 -20.98
N TYR A 358 8.82 19.19 -20.95
CA TYR A 358 7.49 19.67 -21.34
C TYR A 358 6.52 19.76 -20.15
N ILE A 359 6.96 19.44 -18.94
CA ILE A 359 6.12 19.47 -17.74
C ILE A 359 6.31 20.76 -16.95
N SER A 360 5.22 21.27 -16.41
CA SER A 360 5.18 22.30 -15.39
C SER A 360 5.04 21.65 -14.00
N LEU A 361 5.39 22.40 -12.95
CA LEU A 361 5.11 21.97 -11.58
C LEU A 361 3.59 21.93 -11.36
N GLY A 362 3.11 20.79 -10.87
CA GLY A 362 1.70 20.44 -10.66
C GLY A 362 1.18 19.41 -11.68
N ASP A 363 1.89 19.18 -12.79
CA ASP A 363 1.40 18.33 -13.87
C ASP A 363 1.27 16.86 -13.48
N LEU A 364 2.18 16.32 -12.65
CA LEU A 364 2.10 14.93 -12.20
C LEU A 364 0.88 14.73 -11.29
N SER A 365 0.61 15.71 -10.44
CA SER A 365 -0.56 15.72 -9.55
C SER A 365 -1.87 15.75 -10.34
N MET A 366 -1.91 16.52 -11.42
CA MET A 366 -3.09 16.58 -12.29
C MET A 366 -3.20 15.34 -13.18
N SER A 367 -2.08 14.77 -13.60
CA SER A 367 -2.04 13.48 -14.32
C SER A 367 -2.63 12.36 -13.47
N TYR A 368 -2.46 12.41 -12.14
CA TYR A 368 -3.15 11.50 -11.22
C TYR A 368 -4.68 11.65 -11.27
N LEU A 369 -5.22 12.88 -11.33
CA LEU A 369 -6.67 13.08 -11.44
C LEU A 369 -7.22 12.51 -12.74
N ILE A 370 -6.50 12.71 -13.84
CA ILE A 370 -6.83 12.13 -15.14
C ILE A 370 -6.79 10.61 -15.06
N TRP A 371 -5.71 10.03 -14.54
CA TRP A 371 -5.56 8.58 -14.40
C TRP A 371 -6.65 7.96 -13.54
N TYR A 372 -6.96 8.58 -12.40
CA TYR A 372 -7.99 8.12 -11.49
C TYR A 372 -9.39 8.18 -12.14
N GLY A 373 -9.71 9.28 -12.83
CA GLY A 373 -10.96 9.40 -13.58
C GLY A 373 -11.08 8.38 -14.71
N LEU A 374 -10.01 8.13 -15.46
CA LEU A 374 -9.97 7.09 -16.50
C LEU A 374 -10.17 5.69 -15.91
N THR A 375 -9.50 5.39 -14.80
CA THR A 375 -9.64 4.10 -14.11
C THR A 375 -11.08 3.88 -13.68
N ARG A 376 -11.75 4.89 -13.12
CA ARG A 376 -13.16 4.80 -12.74
C ARG A 376 -14.09 4.65 -13.93
N ALA A 377 -13.87 5.39 -15.02
CA ALA A 377 -14.66 5.25 -16.24
C ALA A 377 -14.61 3.83 -16.83
N VAL A 378 -13.46 3.17 -16.78
CA VAL A 378 -13.27 1.81 -17.31
C VAL A 378 -13.82 0.74 -16.38
N LEU A 379 -13.62 0.88 -15.07
CA LEU A 379 -13.90 -0.21 -14.12
C LEU A 379 -15.30 -0.18 -13.54
N GLU A 380 -15.96 0.98 -13.47
CA GLU A 380 -17.30 1.04 -12.90
C GLU A 380 -18.32 0.14 -13.64
N PRO A 381 -18.36 0.07 -14.99
CA PRO A 381 -19.28 -0.83 -15.71
C PRO A 381 -19.06 -2.33 -15.43
N LEU A 382 -17.88 -2.70 -14.91
CA LEU A 382 -17.51 -4.07 -14.60
C LEU A 382 -17.89 -4.49 -13.17
N ARG A 383 -18.30 -3.53 -12.33
CA ARG A 383 -18.65 -3.79 -10.93
C ARG A 383 -19.96 -4.57 -10.83
N ASP A 384 -20.11 -5.30 -9.75
CA ASP A 384 -21.39 -5.88 -9.39
C ASP A 384 -22.43 -4.76 -9.14
N ALA A 385 -23.68 -5.00 -9.54
CA ALA A 385 -24.76 -4.01 -9.48
C ALA A 385 -25.00 -3.46 -8.07
N HIS A 386 -24.69 -4.23 -7.01
CA HIS A 386 -24.80 -3.76 -5.61
C HIS A 386 -23.78 -2.66 -5.25
N PHE A 387 -22.72 -2.52 -6.05
CA PHE A 387 -21.65 -1.53 -5.84
C PHE A 387 -21.60 -0.45 -6.93
N GLU A 388 -22.49 -0.50 -7.93
CA GLU A 388 -22.58 0.50 -8.99
C GLU A 388 -23.11 1.82 -8.43
N TYR A 389 -22.37 2.91 -8.62
CA TYR A 389 -22.85 4.25 -8.30
C TYR A 389 -23.51 4.85 -9.55
N SER A 390 -24.82 5.10 -9.53
CA SER A 390 -25.61 5.52 -10.70
C SER A 390 -25.12 6.83 -11.40
N GLN A 391 -24.28 7.63 -10.73
CA GLN A 391 -23.66 8.84 -11.27
C GLN A 391 -22.12 8.76 -11.44
N SER A 392 -21.52 7.56 -11.38
CA SER A 392 -20.05 7.40 -11.38
C SER A 392 -19.33 7.91 -12.63
N TRP A 393 -20.03 7.91 -13.78
CA TRP A 393 -19.47 8.40 -15.03
C TRP A 393 -19.28 9.92 -15.01
N TYR A 394 -20.21 10.68 -14.43
CA TYR A 394 -20.07 12.14 -14.29
C TYR A 394 -18.85 12.49 -13.44
N SER A 395 -18.66 11.81 -12.29
CA SER A 395 -17.52 12.10 -11.42
C SER A 395 -16.19 11.76 -12.10
N SER A 396 -16.15 10.70 -12.91
CA SER A 396 -14.99 10.32 -13.72
C SER A 396 -14.60 11.40 -14.73
N PHE A 397 -15.57 11.91 -15.51
CA PHE A 397 -15.32 12.99 -16.48
C PHE A 397 -14.97 14.32 -15.80
N LEU A 398 -15.58 14.63 -14.65
CA LEU A 398 -15.22 15.81 -13.86
C LEU A 398 -13.77 15.76 -13.37
N LEU A 399 -13.29 14.60 -12.93
CA LEU A 399 -11.90 14.42 -12.49
C LEU A 399 -10.91 14.54 -13.66
N ILE A 400 -11.24 13.96 -14.81
CA ILE A 400 -10.44 14.11 -16.04
C ILE A 400 -10.39 15.58 -16.45
N GLY A 401 -11.55 16.25 -16.52
CA GLY A 401 -11.65 17.66 -16.87
C GLY A 401 -10.88 18.55 -15.90
N ALA A 402 -11.00 18.32 -14.59
CA ALA A 402 -10.26 19.05 -13.56
C ALA A 402 -8.74 18.87 -13.71
N GLY A 403 -8.27 17.66 -14.02
CA GLY A 403 -6.86 17.40 -14.28
C GLY A 403 -6.36 18.14 -15.53
N VAL A 404 -7.09 18.07 -16.65
CA VAL A 404 -6.72 18.76 -17.90
C VAL A 404 -6.68 20.28 -17.70
N VAL A 405 -7.73 20.85 -17.09
CA VAL A 405 -7.79 22.28 -16.78
C VAL A 405 -6.66 22.69 -15.84
N GLY A 406 -6.34 21.85 -14.84
CA GLY A 406 -5.22 22.09 -13.92
C GLY A 406 -3.87 22.16 -14.61
N ILE A 407 -3.57 21.23 -15.54
CA ILE A 407 -2.34 21.26 -16.36
C ILE A 407 -2.29 22.56 -17.17
N VAL A 408 -3.36 22.89 -17.90
CA VAL A 408 -3.42 24.11 -18.72
C VAL A 408 -3.22 25.35 -17.84
N ALA A 409 -3.84 25.41 -16.66
CA ALA A 409 -3.71 26.52 -15.73
C ALA A 409 -2.27 26.67 -15.21
N PHE A 410 -1.59 25.57 -14.86
CA PHE A 410 -0.19 25.64 -14.39
C PHE A 410 0.77 26.11 -15.49
N HIS A 411 0.58 25.63 -16.73
CA HIS A 411 1.35 26.06 -17.89
C HIS A 411 1.12 27.54 -18.23
N LEU A 412 -0.13 27.99 -18.24
CA LEU A 412 -0.46 29.41 -18.44
C LEU A 412 0.14 30.28 -17.34
N TYR A 413 0.06 29.84 -16.09
CA TYR A 413 0.65 30.56 -14.96
C TYR A 413 2.17 30.72 -15.12
N ASP A 414 2.88 29.65 -15.47
CA ASP A 414 4.33 29.70 -15.68
C ASP A 414 4.69 30.56 -16.91
N PHE A 415 3.90 30.51 -17.98
CA PHE A 415 4.04 31.39 -19.15
C PHE A 415 3.89 32.87 -18.78
N TYR A 416 2.83 33.23 -18.05
CA TYR A 416 2.58 34.61 -17.61
C TYR A 416 3.68 35.14 -16.69
N ARG A 417 4.21 34.30 -15.79
CA ARG A 417 5.32 34.70 -14.92
C ARG A 417 6.59 34.97 -15.71
N LYS A 418 6.92 34.11 -16.68
CA LYS A 418 8.07 34.30 -17.58
C LYS A 418 7.92 35.60 -18.37
N LYS A 419 6.73 35.87 -18.90
CA LYS A 419 6.43 37.12 -19.63
C LYS A 419 6.58 38.37 -18.75
N LYS A 420 6.24 38.29 -17.47
CA LYS A 420 6.38 39.41 -16.51
C LYS A 420 7.80 39.59 -15.96
N GLY A 421 8.77 38.77 -16.39
CA GLY A 421 10.16 38.85 -15.90
C GLY A 421 10.28 38.65 -14.38
N LEU A 422 9.30 38.00 -13.76
CA LEU A 422 9.32 37.78 -12.31
C LEU A 422 10.48 36.85 -11.96
N PRO A 423 11.22 37.11 -10.87
CA PRO A 423 12.32 36.25 -10.47
C PRO A 423 11.84 34.81 -10.28
N PRO A 424 12.67 33.80 -10.60
CA PRO A 424 12.40 32.40 -10.24
C PRO A 424 12.03 32.37 -8.76
N ARG A 425 11.05 31.54 -8.37
CA ARG A 425 10.82 31.41 -6.92
C ARG A 425 12.09 30.81 -6.33
N THR A 426 12.45 31.21 -5.11
CA THR A 426 13.61 30.71 -4.34
C THR A 426 13.69 29.18 -4.19
N TYR A 427 12.67 28.45 -4.67
CA TYR A 427 12.51 27.00 -4.61
C TYR A 427 12.79 26.29 -5.95
N ASP A 428 13.02 27.07 -7.03
CA ASP A 428 13.36 26.57 -8.37
C ASP A 428 14.89 26.44 -8.55
N THR A 429 15.69 26.94 -7.59
CA THR A 429 17.16 27.02 -7.64
C THR A 429 17.87 26.16 -6.56
N VAL A 430 17.18 25.19 -5.95
CA VAL A 430 17.77 24.25 -4.96
C VAL A 430 17.53 22.81 -5.35
#